data_AF-A0A955VV24-F1
#
_entry.id   AF-A0A955VV24-F1
#
_cell.length_a   1.000
_cell.length_b   1.000
_cell.length_c   1.000
_cell.angle_alpha   90.00
_cell.angle_beta   90.00
_cell.angle_gamma   90.00
#
_symmetry.space_group_name_H-M   'P 1'
#
loop_
_entity.id
_entity.type
_entity.pdbx_description
1 polymer ?
#
loop_
_entity_poly.entity_id
_entity_poly.type
_entity_poly.pdbx_seq_one_letter_code
_entity_poly.pdbx_strand_id
1 'polypeptide(L)'
;MPTDYGKEFDRYLERFQRLVGDIRTGQYGGFRERLVRKLDAEEFRQRVDDYMALGRRFTQMVSAGDTIDDTVAVELRAVEVELVMERSLFLPERR
;
A
#
# COMPACT_ATOMS: atom_id res chain seq x y z
N MET A 1 -15.40 -7.40 7.67
CA MET A 1 -15.90 -6.08 7.25
C MET A 1 -15.69 -5.98 5.75
N PRO A 2 -16.73 -5.73 4.93
CA PRO A 2 -16.51 -5.45 3.52
C PRO A 2 -15.74 -4.13 3.41
N THR A 3 -14.59 -4.15 2.75
CA THR A 3 -13.83 -2.94 2.45
C THR A 3 -14.65 -2.11 1.45
N ASP A 4 -15.01 -0.88 1.83
CA ASP A 4 -15.69 0.06 0.92
C ASP A 4 -14.65 0.61 -0.06
N TYR A 5 -14.35 -0.17 -1.10
CA TYR A 5 -13.30 0.15 -2.07
C TYR A 5 -13.54 1.48 -2.79
N GLY A 6 -14.79 1.94 -2.91
CA GLY A 6 -15.10 3.23 -3.50
C GLY A 6 -14.51 4.38 -2.67
N LYS A 7 -14.84 4.41 -1.38
CA LYS A 7 -14.30 5.43 -0.47
C LYS A 7 -12.79 5.34 -0.31
N GLU A 8 -12.25 4.12 -0.26
CA GLU A 8 -10.80 3.94 -0.15
C GLU A 8 -10.07 4.38 -1.42
N PHE A 9 -10.67 4.18 -2.59
CA PHE A 9 -10.14 4.66 -3.86
C PHE A 9 -10.18 6.18 -3.96
N ASP A 10 -11.27 6.84 -3.53
CA ASP A 10 -11.34 8.30 -3.48
C ASP A 10 -10.22 8.87 -2.59
N ARG A 11 -10.05 8.30 -1.39
CA ARG A 11 -8.95 8.69 -0.49
C ARG A 11 -7.58 8.43 -1.09
N TYR A 12 -7.42 7.35 -1.87
CA TYR A 12 -6.19 7.09 -2.61
C TYR A 12 -5.93 8.16 -3.65
N LEU A 13 -6.94 8.56 -4.44
CA LEU A 13 -6.80 9.62 -5.44
C LEU A 13 -6.42 10.96 -4.79
N GLU A 14 -7.05 11.31 -3.65
CA GLU A 14 -6.71 12.51 -2.89
C GLU A 14 -5.25 12.47 -2.39
N ARG A 15 -4.81 11.34 -1.83
CA ARG A 15 -3.41 11.15 -1.39
C ARG A 15 -2.45 11.22 -2.57
N PHE A 16 -2.77 10.56 -3.67
CA PHE A 16 -1.94 10.53 -4.87
C PHE A 16 -1.78 11.95 -5.43
N GLN A 17 -2.87 12.69 -5.57
CA GLN A 17 -2.83 14.06 -6.05
C GLN A 17 -2.01 14.97 -5.13
N ARG A 18 -2.16 14.83 -3.81
CA ARG A 18 -1.42 15.65 -2.82
C ARG A 18 0.06 15.33 -2.76
N LEU A 19 0.45 14.06 -2.87
CA LEU A 19 1.80 13.59 -2.59
C LEU A 19 2.65 13.38 -3.85
N VAL A 20 2.01 13.04 -4.97
CA VAL A 20 2.66 12.75 -6.25
C VAL A 20 2.39 13.84 -7.28
N GLY A 21 1.17 14.40 -7.25
CA GLY A 21 0.73 15.45 -8.17
C GLY A 21 -0.40 15.00 -9.10
N ASP A 22 -0.83 15.92 -9.95
CA ASP A 22 -1.92 15.69 -10.90
C ASP A 22 -1.40 15.05 -12.20
N ILE A 23 -1.38 13.72 -12.21
CA ILE A 23 -1.04 12.92 -13.39
C ILE A 23 -2.21 12.02 -13.81
N ARG A 24 -2.19 11.55 -15.05
CA ARG A 24 -3.22 10.65 -15.57
C ARG A 24 -3.05 9.23 -15.04
N THR A 25 -4.14 8.49 -14.96
CA THR A 25 -4.11 7.06 -14.65
C THR A 25 -3.17 6.33 -15.61
N GLY A 26 -2.36 5.41 -15.09
CA GLY A 26 -1.31 4.72 -15.83
C GLY A 26 0.02 5.47 -15.94
N GLN A 27 0.09 6.75 -15.59
CA GLN A 27 1.36 7.49 -15.55
C GLN A 27 2.10 7.29 -14.24
N TYR A 28 3.42 7.50 -14.29
CA TYR A 28 4.30 7.43 -13.14
C TYR A 28 4.56 8.82 -12.57
N GLY A 29 4.60 8.93 -11.25
CA GLY A 29 5.09 10.09 -10.54
C GLY A 29 5.99 9.69 -9.37
N GLY A 30 6.68 10.67 -8.78
CA GLY A 30 7.61 10.42 -7.69
C GLY A 30 6.92 10.36 -6.33
N PHE A 31 7.17 9.31 -5.56
CA PHE A 31 6.77 9.18 -4.16
C PHE A 31 7.85 8.45 -3.37
N ARG A 32 8.33 9.04 -2.26
CA ARG A 32 9.37 8.45 -1.38
C ARG A 32 10.58 7.90 -2.15
N GLU A 33 11.15 8.74 -3.03
CA GLU A 33 12.31 8.41 -3.89
C GLU A 33 12.07 7.25 -4.87
N ARG A 34 10.81 6.84 -5.07
CA ARG A 34 10.42 5.80 -6.03
C ARG A 34 9.42 6.33 -7.04
N LEU A 35 9.37 5.68 -8.20
CA LEU A 35 8.34 5.92 -9.19
C LEU A 35 7.12 5.06 -8.87
N VAL A 36 5.98 5.71 -8.69
CA VAL A 36 4.69 5.05 -8.43
C VAL A 36 3.75 5.35 -9.57
N ARG A 37 3.06 4.31 -10.06
CA ARG A 37 2.07 4.45 -11.11
C ARG A 37 0.72 4.80 -10.50
N LYS A 38 0.01 5.75 -11.09
CA LYS A 38 -1.39 6.02 -10.73
C LYS A 38 -2.25 4.84 -11.19
N LEU A 39 -2.87 4.16 -10.24
CA LEU A 39 -3.70 2.98 -10.45
C LEU A 39 -5.13 3.40 -10.85
N ASP A 40 -5.77 2.57 -11.67
CA ASP A 40 -7.23 2.62 -11.81
C ASP A 40 -7.93 1.94 -10.62
N ALA A 41 -9.26 1.96 -10.62
CA ALA A 41 -10.06 1.43 -9.51
C ALA A 41 -9.95 -0.10 -9.36
N GLU A 42 -9.79 -0.83 -10.47
CA GLU A 42 -9.66 -2.30 -10.46
C GLU A 42 -8.27 -2.70 -9.96
N GLU A 43 -7.23 -2.04 -10.49
CA GLU A 43 -5.85 -2.22 -10.06
C GLU A 43 -5.67 -1.86 -8.58
N PHE A 44 -6.28 -0.75 -8.14
CA PHE A 44 -6.27 -0.35 -6.74
C PHE A 44 -6.91 -1.41 -5.85
N ARG A 45 -8.09 -1.94 -6.22
CA ARG A 45 -8.75 -3.00 -5.48
C ARG A 45 -7.85 -4.21 -5.32
N GLN A 46 -7.24 -4.68 -6.41
CA GLN A 46 -6.33 -5.81 -6.37
C GLN A 46 -5.15 -5.55 -5.44
N ARG A 47 -4.54 -4.36 -5.50
CA ARG A 47 -3.40 -4.02 -4.63
C ARG A 47 -3.78 -3.88 -3.17
N VAL A 48 -4.98 -3.40 -2.86
CA VAL A 48 -5.50 -3.38 -1.48
C VAL A 48 -5.71 -4.81 -0.96
N ASP A 49 -6.24 -5.71 -1.79
CA ASP A 49 -6.44 -7.11 -1.41
C ASP A 49 -5.11 -7.82 -1.16
N ASP A 50 -4.12 -7.59 -2.02
CA ASP A 50 -2.75 -8.09 -1.87
C ASP A 50 -2.12 -7.56 -0.58
N TYR A 51 -2.25 -6.26 -0.31
CA TYR A 51 -1.76 -5.62 0.92
C TYR A 51 -2.38 -6.26 2.18
N MET A 52 -3.69 -6.48 2.16
CA MET A 52 -4.39 -7.11 3.29
C MET A 52 -4.05 -8.59 3.45
N ALA A 53 -3.75 -9.30 2.37
CA ALA A 53 -3.25 -10.68 2.44
C ALA A 53 -1.84 -10.74 3.04
N LEU A 54 -0.92 -9.89 2.57
CA LEU A 54 0.44 -9.77 3.10
C LEU A 54 0.44 -9.36 4.57
N GLY A 55 -0.40 -8.40 4.94
CA GLY A 55 -0.52 -7.94 6.33
C GLY A 55 -1.01 -9.04 7.27
N ARG A 56 -2.01 -9.82 6.84
CA ARG A 56 -2.47 -11.00 7.60
C ARG A 56 -1.36 -12.03 7.79
N ARG A 57 -0.59 -12.31 6.73
CA ARG A 57 0.56 -13.22 6.80
C ARG A 57 1.62 -12.70 7.77
N PHE A 58 1.96 -11.42 7.69
CA PHE A 58 2.90 -10.77 8.59
C PHE A 58 2.44 -10.86 10.05
N THR A 59 1.18 -10.52 10.35
CA THR A 59 0.60 -10.63 11.70
C THR A 59 0.63 -12.07 12.22
N GLN A 60 0.36 -13.06 11.37
CA GLN A 60 0.46 -14.47 11.75
C GLN A 60 1.89 -14.87 12.13
N MET A 61 2.89 -14.46 11.34
CA MET A 61 4.31 -14.75 11.64
C MET A 61 4.76 -14.10 12.95
N VAL A 62 4.41 -12.82 13.14
CA VAL A 62 4.68 -12.09 14.39
C VAL A 62 4.03 -12.78 15.59
N SER A 63 2.77 -13.21 15.46
CA SER A 63 2.03 -13.85 16.56
C SER A 63 2.54 -15.25 16.89
N ALA A 64 3.05 -15.98 15.89
CA ALA A 64 3.63 -17.31 16.07
C ALA A 64 5.04 -17.28 16.69
N GLY A 65 5.67 -16.10 16.80
CA GLY A 65 7.07 -15.99 17.20
C GLY A 65 8.04 -16.58 16.18
N ASP A 66 7.57 -16.76 14.94
CA ASP A 66 8.37 -17.28 13.84
C ASP A 66 9.41 -16.23 13.42
N THR A 67 10.49 -16.66 12.77
CA THR A 67 11.45 -15.71 12.22
C THR A 67 10.72 -14.88 11.17
N ILE A 68 10.52 -13.59 11.47
CA ILE A 68 9.88 -12.67 10.53
C ILE A 68 10.76 -12.64 9.29
N ASP A 69 10.25 -13.18 8.20
CA ASP A 69 10.93 -13.09 6.92
C ASP A 69 10.92 -11.62 6.49
N ASP A 70 12.10 -11.01 6.46
CA ASP A 70 12.31 -9.63 6.02
C ASP A 70 11.71 -9.37 4.63
N THR A 71 11.58 -10.42 3.80
CA THR A 71 10.92 -10.36 2.50
C THR A 71 9.48 -9.89 2.61
N VAL A 72 8.70 -10.39 3.59
CA VAL A 72 7.28 -9.98 3.75
C VAL A 72 7.19 -8.51 4.17
N ALA A 73 8.10 -8.05 5.02
CA ALA A 73 8.16 -6.65 5.42
C ALA A 73 8.56 -5.73 4.25
N VAL A 74 9.48 -6.19 3.39
CA VAL A 74 9.90 -5.46 2.17
C VAL A 74 8.76 -5.40 1.16
N GLU A 75 8.03 -6.49 0.95
CA GLU A 75 6.85 -6.55 0.08
C GLU A 75 5.74 -5.63 0.57
N LEU A 76 5.44 -5.64 1.87
CA LEU A 76 4.47 -4.73 2.48
C LEU A 76 4.83 -3.26 2.21
N ARG A 77 6.11 -2.88 2.38
CA ARG A 77 6.56 -1.51 2.08
C ARG A 77 6.43 -1.15 0.62
N ALA A 78 6.72 -2.10 -0.28
CA ALA A 78 6.58 -1.87 -1.72
C ALA A 78 5.12 -1.55 -2.08
N VAL A 79 4.18 -2.36 -1.57
CA VAL A 79 2.75 -2.14 -1.80
C VAL A 79 2.25 -0.84 -1.16
N GLU A 80 2.72 -0.49 0.04
CA GLU A 80 2.40 0.79 0.69
C GLU A 80 2.85 2.00 -0.11
N VAL A 81 4.02 1.92 -0.75
CA VAL A 81 4.53 2.96 -1.64
C VAL A 81 3.63 3.07 -2.88
N GLU A 82 3.25 1.96 -3.51
CA GLU A 82 2.34 1.97 -4.66
C GLU A 82 0.95 2.53 -4.32
N LEU A 83 0.43 2.22 -3.12
CA LEU A 83 -0.83 2.74 -2.59
C LEU A 83 -0.71 4.17 -2.02
N VAL A 84 0.47 4.77 -2.10
CA VAL A 84 0.79 6.12 -1.61
C VAL A 84 0.33 6.29 -0.15
N MET A 85 0.67 5.31 0.68
CA MET A 85 0.32 5.30 2.11
C MET A 85 1.36 6.10 2.91
N GLU A 86 0.87 7.06 3.68
CA GLU A 86 1.72 7.84 4.59
C GLU A 86 2.11 7.04 5.83
N ARG A 87 1.22 6.17 6.31
CA ARG A 87 1.43 5.32 7.47
C ARG A 87 1.16 3.87 7.13
N SER A 88 2.04 3.00 7.59
CA SER A 88 1.86 1.55 7.50
C SER A 88 0.79 1.10 8.51
N LEU A 89 -0.06 0.16 8.12
CA LEU A 89 -1.01 -0.49 9.04
C LEU A 89 -0.38 -1.67 9.79
N PHE A 90 0.67 -2.28 9.22
CA PHE A 90 1.22 -3.54 9.73
C PHE A 90 2.66 -3.40 10.24
N LEU A 91 3.46 -2.53 9.63
CA LEU A 91 4.87 -2.37 9.97
C LEU A 91 5.04 -1.29 11.03
N PRO A 92 5.96 -1.50 12.00
CA PRO A 92 6.29 -0.45 12.95
C PRO A 92 6.91 0.75 12.23
N GLU A 93 6.52 1.96 12.65
CA GLU A 93 7.17 3.19 12.23
C GLU A 93 8.66 3.10 12.62
N ARG A 94 9.56 3.16 11.64
CA ARG A 94 10.99 3.26 11.97
C ARG A 94 11.23 4.62 12.62
N ARG A 95 11.45 4.60 13.93
CA ARG A 95 11.78 5.75 14.77
C ARG A 95 13.20 6.22 14.51
#